data_AF-A0A3Q8XRW7-F1
#
_entry.id   AF-A0A3Q8XRW7-F1
#
_cell.length_a   1.000
_cell.length_b   1.000
_cell.length_c   1.000
_cell.angle_alpha   90.00
_cell.angle_beta   90.00
_cell.angle_gamma   90.00
#
_symmetry.space_group_name_H-M   'P 1'
#
loop_
_entity.id
_entity.type
_entity.pdbx_description
1 polymer ?
#
loop_
_entity_poly.entity_id
_entity_poly.type
_entity_poly.pdbx_seq_one_letter_code
_entity_poly.pdbx_strand_id
1 'polypeptide(L)'
;MGEFNFTIKYDSGAKEFDGLDHYYGAQSLFGISQILLIGFHAFFNKDILTQAPSAKGFRLVLGKSKTGSWEQAIQLVITDQTVMQVANDLGKNALYDLLKWVLLTGVGGRYALKYRKSIKRARELERENDDLQEKLDEALRRAHSPVKHQGLNVHVMSGRTTLVTFNESTLNYLETELISDETQIVDCAISRFNARTGTGRLIKSLDAVSVPFMPIDRLPPTQNTALADNLGQVARGIFAPTKLLVSEVTDSAGYIKRYRLHRVIRN
;
A
#
# COMPACT_ATOMS: atom_id res chain seq x y z
N MET A 1 23.55 -7.00 -13.96
CA MET A 1 22.28 -6.31 -14.31
C MET A 1 21.71 -5.80 -12.99
N GLY A 2 21.76 -4.50 -12.70
CA GLY A 2 21.59 -4.04 -11.30
C GLY A 2 21.07 -2.62 -11.10
N GLU A 3 20.56 -1.96 -12.14
CA GLU A 3 20.06 -0.59 -12.03
C GLU A 3 18.57 -0.53 -12.37
N PHE A 4 17.77 -0.11 -11.40
CA PHE A 4 16.37 0.26 -11.63
C PHE A 4 16.24 1.76 -11.51
N ASN A 5 15.78 2.37 -12.59
CA ASN A 5 15.63 3.82 -12.68
C ASN A 5 14.15 4.20 -12.58
N PHE A 6 13.90 5.20 -11.74
CA PHE A 6 12.61 5.82 -11.54
C PHE A 6 12.72 7.30 -11.84
N THR A 7 11.61 7.89 -12.29
CA THR A 7 11.52 9.31 -12.55
C THR A 7 10.29 9.86 -11.84
N ILE A 8 10.50 10.91 -11.07
CA ILE A 8 9.42 11.67 -10.44
C ILE A 8 9.20 12.90 -11.29
N LYS A 9 7.98 13.08 -11.80
CA LYS A 9 7.59 14.21 -12.62
C LYS A 9 6.44 14.96 -11.96
N TYR A 10 6.50 16.28 -11.99
CA TYR A 10 5.42 17.16 -11.57
C TYR A 10 4.84 17.84 -12.81
N ASP A 11 3.52 17.90 -12.93
CA ASP A 11 2.85 18.64 -14.00
C ASP A 11 1.46 19.17 -13.57
N SER A 12 0.77 19.81 -14.53
CA SER A 12 -0.54 20.44 -14.31
C SER A 12 -1.55 19.43 -13.79
N GLY A 13 -2.27 19.82 -12.75
CA GLY A 13 -3.37 19.06 -12.15
C GLY A 13 -4.64 19.89 -12.13
N ALA A 14 -5.18 20.15 -10.94
CA ALA A 14 -6.25 21.12 -10.73
C ALA A 14 -5.80 22.57 -11.03
N LYS A 15 -4.48 22.82 -11.00
CA LYS A 15 -3.87 24.08 -11.43
C LYS A 15 -2.82 23.83 -12.51
N GLU A 16 -2.64 24.82 -13.37
CA GLU A 16 -1.55 24.82 -14.35
C GLU A 16 -0.19 24.87 -13.66
N PHE A 17 0.79 24.16 -14.24
CA PHE A 17 2.14 24.15 -13.71
C PHE A 17 2.87 25.45 -14.05
N ASP A 18 3.15 26.26 -13.04
CA ASP A 18 3.98 27.48 -13.12
C ASP A 18 5.29 27.37 -12.32
N GLY A 19 5.42 26.30 -11.53
CA GLY A 19 6.59 26.01 -10.73
C GLY A 19 6.31 24.95 -9.67
N LEU A 20 7.36 24.39 -9.09
CA LEU A 20 7.26 23.52 -7.92
C LEU A 20 7.83 24.27 -6.71
N ASP A 21 6.99 24.52 -5.71
CA ASP A 21 7.46 25.15 -4.48
C ASP A 21 8.45 24.21 -3.80
N HIS A 22 9.62 24.75 -3.46
CA HIS A 22 10.73 23.95 -2.94
C HIS A 22 10.33 23.10 -1.73
N TYR A 23 9.57 23.67 -0.79
CA TYR A 23 9.14 22.97 0.42
C TYR A 23 8.23 21.77 0.09
N TYR A 24 7.21 21.96 -0.74
CA TYR A 24 6.28 20.89 -1.11
C TYR A 24 6.92 19.85 -2.02
N GLY A 25 7.78 20.27 -2.95
CA GLY A 25 8.60 19.39 -3.77
C GLY A 25 9.55 18.53 -2.95
N ALA A 26 10.24 19.11 -1.96
CA ALA A 26 11.13 18.38 -1.07
C ALA A 26 10.37 17.34 -0.21
N GLN A 27 9.21 17.72 0.34
CA GLN A 27 8.33 16.79 1.07
C GLN A 27 7.88 15.63 0.17
N SER A 28 7.51 15.93 -1.07
CA SER A 28 7.10 14.91 -2.04
C SER A 28 8.21 13.91 -2.33
N LEU A 29 9.40 14.41 -2.68
CA LEU A 29 10.57 13.57 -2.94
C LEU A 29 10.96 12.73 -1.72
N PHE A 30 10.87 13.30 -0.53
CA PHE A 30 11.12 12.58 0.72
C PHE A 30 10.10 11.46 0.93
N GLY A 31 8.81 11.74 0.81
CA GLY A 31 7.74 10.72 0.92
C GLY A 31 7.90 9.59 -0.11
N ILE A 32 8.19 9.93 -1.37
CA ILE A 32 8.44 8.94 -2.43
C ILE A 32 9.67 8.09 -2.13
N SER A 33 10.76 8.70 -1.65
CA SER A 33 11.95 7.97 -1.22
C SER A 33 11.64 6.99 -0.09
N GLN A 34 10.83 7.40 0.90
CA GLN A 34 10.36 6.51 1.97
C GLN A 34 9.55 5.34 1.43
N ILE A 35 8.60 5.58 0.52
CA ILE A 35 7.78 4.52 -0.10
C ILE A 35 8.67 3.51 -0.83
N LEU A 36 9.63 4.00 -1.64
CA LEU A 36 10.55 3.15 -2.37
C LEU A 36 11.46 2.35 -1.43
N LEU A 37 11.99 2.96 -0.37
CA LEU A 37 12.83 2.27 0.63
C LEU A 37 12.06 1.17 1.35
N ILE A 38 10.88 1.48 1.89
CA ILE A 38 10.04 0.53 2.62
C ILE A 38 9.59 -0.59 1.68
N GLY A 39 9.11 -0.25 0.48
CA GLY A 39 8.65 -1.21 -0.52
C GLY A 39 9.77 -2.15 -0.97
N PHE A 40 10.92 -1.62 -1.41
CA PHE A 40 12.04 -2.46 -1.83
C PHE A 40 12.61 -3.31 -0.70
N HIS A 41 12.64 -2.79 0.54
CA HIS A 41 13.08 -3.59 1.67
C HIS A 41 12.14 -4.77 1.92
N ALA A 42 10.83 -4.53 1.93
CA ALA A 42 9.83 -5.59 2.01
C ALA A 42 9.98 -6.59 0.86
N PHE A 43 10.14 -6.11 -0.37
CA PHE A 43 10.27 -7.01 -1.51
C PHE A 43 11.54 -7.86 -1.42
N PHE A 44 12.70 -7.30 -1.07
CA PHE A 44 13.94 -8.07 -1.09
C PHE A 44 14.20 -8.89 0.16
N ASN A 45 13.81 -8.40 1.33
CA ASN A 45 14.13 -9.00 2.62
C ASN A 45 12.94 -9.73 3.25
N LYS A 46 11.74 -9.62 2.66
CA LYS A 46 10.47 -10.17 3.18
C LYS A 46 10.07 -9.63 4.56
N ASP A 47 10.66 -8.51 4.95
CA ASP A 47 10.46 -7.84 6.23
C ASP A 47 10.10 -6.37 6.00
N ILE A 48 9.21 -5.82 6.82
CA ILE A 48 8.80 -4.42 6.73
C ILE A 48 9.61 -3.58 7.70
N LEU A 49 10.32 -2.57 7.17
CA LEU A 49 11.06 -1.62 8.00
C LEU A 49 10.14 -0.95 9.01
N THR A 50 10.52 -1.02 10.28
CA THR A 50 9.89 -0.21 11.34
C THR A 50 10.34 1.24 11.28
N GLN A 51 11.56 1.53 10.78
CA GLN A 51 12.12 2.88 10.60
C GLN A 51 13.10 2.94 9.41
N ALA A 52 12.96 3.95 8.54
CA ALA A 52 13.99 4.34 7.56
C ALA A 52 15.10 5.16 8.27
N PRO A 53 16.40 5.06 7.90
CA PRO A 53 16.97 4.48 6.69
C PRO A 53 17.55 3.06 6.89
N SER A 54 16.94 2.22 7.72
CA SER A 54 17.47 0.87 8.05
C SER A 54 17.40 -0.17 6.91
N ALA A 55 17.20 0.28 5.66
CA ALA A 55 17.15 -0.60 4.49
C ALA A 55 18.52 -1.26 4.26
N LYS A 56 18.54 -2.59 4.22
CA LYS A 56 19.77 -3.38 4.04
C LYS A 56 19.92 -3.87 2.59
N GLY A 57 21.17 -3.86 2.12
CA GLY A 57 21.60 -4.47 0.87
C GLY A 57 21.30 -3.69 -0.42
N PHE A 58 20.74 -2.48 -0.32
CA PHE A 58 20.60 -1.55 -1.43
C PHE A 58 20.54 -0.11 -0.92
N ARG A 59 20.69 0.86 -1.84
CA ARG A 59 20.50 2.28 -1.58
C ARG A 59 19.75 2.94 -2.74
N LEU A 60 19.02 4.01 -2.43
CA LEU A 60 18.45 4.91 -3.42
C LEU A 60 19.38 6.10 -3.61
N VAL A 61 19.69 6.43 -4.85
CA VAL A 61 20.58 7.52 -5.22
C VAL A 61 19.81 8.51 -6.09
N LEU A 62 19.87 9.80 -5.75
CA LEU A 62 19.36 10.84 -6.63
C LEU A 62 20.23 10.89 -7.88
N GLY A 63 19.60 10.66 -9.03
CA GLY A 63 20.23 10.84 -10.33
C GLY A 63 20.30 12.32 -10.71
N LYS A 64 21.06 12.61 -11.78
CA LYS A 64 21.11 13.96 -12.36
C LYS A 64 19.70 14.35 -12.84
N SER A 65 19.25 15.54 -12.46
CA SER A 65 18.02 16.12 -13.01
C SER A 65 18.19 16.33 -14.52
N LYS A 66 17.12 16.16 -15.29
CA LYS A 66 17.17 16.47 -16.72
C LYS A 66 17.10 17.98 -16.89
N THR A 67 18.04 18.53 -17.68
CA THR A 67 18.13 19.97 -17.96
C THR A 67 16.79 20.52 -18.43
N GLY A 68 16.31 21.60 -17.78
CA GLY A 68 15.06 22.26 -18.14
C GLY A 68 13.78 21.54 -17.72
N SER A 69 13.86 20.53 -16.85
CA SER A 69 12.68 19.84 -16.34
C SER A 69 12.70 19.73 -14.81
N TRP A 70 11.51 19.64 -14.23
CA TRP A 70 11.33 19.26 -12.82
C TRP A 70 11.27 17.73 -12.65
N GLU A 71 11.88 16.99 -13.58
CA GLU A 71 11.99 15.55 -13.47
C GLU A 71 13.19 15.16 -12.60
N GLN A 72 12.90 14.47 -11.49
CA GLN A 72 13.93 13.94 -10.61
C GLN A 72 14.13 12.45 -10.86
N ALA A 73 15.35 12.08 -11.28
CA ALA A 73 15.74 10.68 -11.40
C ALA A 73 16.08 10.09 -10.03
N ILE A 74 15.64 8.86 -9.77
CA ILE A 74 16.02 8.06 -8.60
C ILE A 74 16.51 6.71 -9.10
N GLN A 75 17.70 6.31 -8.64
CA GLN A 75 18.33 5.05 -9.00
C GLN A 75 18.36 4.11 -7.79
N LEU A 76 17.86 2.89 -7.96
CA LEU A 76 18.08 1.81 -7.02
C LEU A 76 19.40 1.13 -7.34
N VAL A 77 20.33 1.18 -6.39
CA VAL A 77 21.65 0.54 -6.45
C VAL A 77 21.70 -0.57 -5.42
N ILE A 78 21.79 -1.82 -5.89
CA ILE A 78 21.92 -3.00 -5.03
C ILE A 78 23.40 -3.18 -4.66
N THR A 79 23.69 -3.28 -3.37
CA THR A 79 25.06 -3.35 -2.83
C THR A 79 25.39 -4.71 -2.22
N ASP A 80 24.39 -5.56 -1.98
CA ASP A 80 24.54 -6.88 -1.39
C ASP A 80 24.25 -8.00 -2.41
N GLN A 81 25.06 -9.06 -2.37
CA GLN A 81 24.96 -10.17 -3.33
C GLN A 81 23.70 -11.01 -3.12
N THR A 82 23.23 -11.17 -1.88
CA THR A 82 22.00 -11.90 -1.55
C THR A 82 20.78 -11.13 -2.07
N VAL A 83 20.73 -9.82 -1.82
CA VAL A 83 19.68 -8.94 -2.37
C VAL A 83 19.72 -8.95 -3.90
N MET A 84 20.90 -8.98 -4.51
CA MET A 84 21.03 -9.06 -5.97
C MET A 84 20.45 -10.38 -6.52
N GLN A 85 20.69 -11.51 -5.86
CA GLN A 85 20.10 -12.80 -6.23
C GLN A 85 18.57 -12.75 -6.12
N VAL A 86 18.03 -12.20 -5.03
CA VAL A 86 16.56 -12.06 -4.86
C VAL A 86 15.97 -11.14 -5.92
N ALA A 87 16.62 -10.02 -6.24
CA ALA A 87 16.16 -9.10 -7.27
C ALA A 87 16.19 -9.73 -8.67
N ASN A 88 17.23 -10.52 -8.97
CA ASN A 88 17.35 -11.26 -10.22
C ASN A 88 16.29 -12.37 -10.33
N ASP A 89 16.04 -13.11 -9.26
CA ASP A 89 14.96 -14.11 -9.25
C ASP A 89 13.60 -13.43 -9.44
N LEU A 90 13.29 -12.39 -8.68
CA LEU A 90 12.03 -11.67 -8.82
C LEU A 90 11.85 -11.14 -10.25
N GLY A 91 12.91 -10.55 -10.80
CA GLY A 91 12.95 -9.98 -12.14
C GLY A 91 12.27 -8.62 -12.21
N LYS A 92 12.68 -7.82 -13.21
CA LYS A 92 12.24 -6.42 -13.39
C LYS A 92 10.73 -6.24 -13.47
N ASN A 93 10.06 -7.11 -14.21
CA ASN A 93 8.62 -7.02 -14.43
C ASN A 93 7.83 -7.24 -13.13
N ALA A 94 8.19 -8.25 -12.34
CA ALA A 94 7.51 -8.51 -11.08
C ALA A 94 7.83 -7.43 -10.03
N LEU A 95 9.03 -6.86 -10.04
CA LEU A 95 9.40 -5.74 -9.17
C LEU A 95 8.53 -4.50 -9.44
N TYR A 96 8.34 -4.14 -10.72
CA TYR A 96 7.48 -3.01 -11.09
C TYR A 96 6.01 -3.28 -10.82
N ASP A 97 5.57 -4.52 -10.97
CA ASP A 97 4.21 -4.95 -10.63
C ASP A 97 3.93 -4.82 -9.13
N LEU A 98 4.88 -5.24 -8.28
CA LEU A 98 4.81 -5.04 -6.82
C LEU A 98 4.84 -3.55 -6.43
N LEU A 99 5.71 -2.77 -7.07
CA LEU A 99 5.79 -1.34 -6.79
C LEU A 99 4.49 -0.62 -7.17
N LYS A 100 3.91 -0.95 -8.32
CA LYS A 100 2.61 -0.42 -8.74
C LYS A 100 1.49 -0.83 -7.79
N TRP A 101 1.50 -2.09 -7.33
CA TRP A 101 0.57 -2.56 -6.30
C TRP A 101 0.66 -1.73 -5.03
N VAL A 102 1.85 -1.57 -4.46
CA VAL A 102 2.05 -0.78 -3.23
C VAL A 102 1.64 0.69 -3.41
N LEU A 103 2.06 1.32 -4.50
CA LEU A 103 1.77 2.73 -4.77
C LEU A 103 0.27 2.99 -4.96
N LEU A 104 -0.47 2.09 -5.61
CA LEU A 104 -1.90 2.27 -5.90
C LEU A 104 -2.78 1.90 -4.70
N THR A 105 -2.50 0.77 -4.05
CA THR A 105 -3.34 0.28 -2.95
C THR A 105 -3.38 1.24 -1.77
N GLY A 106 -2.27 1.92 -1.47
CA GLY A 106 -2.21 2.90 -0.39
C GLY A 106 -3.02 4.17 -0.65
N VAL A 107 -3.44 4.41 -1.90
CA VAL A 107 -4.20 5.60 -2.30
C VAL A 107 -5.57 5.26 -2.90
N GLY A 108 -6.11 4.09 -2.58
CA GLY A 108 -7.44 3.65 -3.01
C GLY A 108 -7.50 3.11 -4.43
N GLY A 109 -6.37 3.06 -5.14
CA GLY A 109 -6.26 2.44 -6.44
C GLY A 109 -6.35 0.90 -6.34
N ARG A 110 -7.22 0.29 -7.13
CA ARG A 110 -7.26 -1.17 -7.28
C ARG A 110 -6.21 -1.60 -8.29
N TYR A 111 -5.30 -2.47 -7.88
CA TYR A 111 -4.31 -3.06 -8.78
C TYR A 111 -4.20 -4.56 -8.57
N ALA A 112 -4.62 -5.31 -9.58
CA ALA A 112 -4.40 -6.75 -9.63
C ALA A 112 -2.97 -7.02 -10.12
N LEU A 113 -2.19 -7.70 -9.29
CA LEU A 113 -0.87 -8.19 -9.65
C LEU A 113 -0.97 -9.14 -10.86
N LYS A 114 -0.04 -8.99 -11.80
CA LYS A 114 -0.06 -9.68 -13.10
C LYS A 114 0.91 -10.85 -13.16
N TYR A 115 2.02 -10.79 -12.42
CA TYR A 115 3.09 -11.79 -12.53
C TYR A 115 3.02 -12.81 -11.39
N ARG A 116 3.24 -14.10 -11.71
CA ARG A 116 3.25 -15.17 -10.69
C ARG A 116 4.23 -14.89 -9.55
N LYS A 117 5.41 -14.34 -9.85
CA LYS A 117 6.44 -14.02 -8.85
C LYS A 117 6.01 -12.85 -7.94
N SER A 118 5.35 -11.83 -8.48
CA SER A 118 4.83 -10.70 -7.68
C SER A 118 3.66 -11.15 -6.81
N ILE A 119 2.71 -11.93 -7.35
CA ILE A 119 1.59 -12.51 -6.57
C ILE A 119 2.11 -13.35 -5.41
N LYS A 120 3.09 -14.24 -5.66
CA LYS A 120 3.71 -15.05 -4.61
C LYS A 120 4.35 -14.16 -3.53
N ARG A 121 5.13 -13.15 -3.93
CA ARG A 121 5.81 -12.25 -2.98
C ARG A 121 4.83 -11.41 -2.16
N ALA A 122 3.76 -10.89 -2.77
CA ALA A 122 2.73 -10.15 -2.06
C ALA A 122 2.04 -11.03 -1.01
N ARG A 123 1.69 -12.28 -1.36
CA ARG A 123 1.12 -13.25 -0.40
C ARG A 123 2.09 -13.59 0.74
N GLU A 124 3.38 -13.74 0.45
CA GLU A 124 4.41 -13.93 1.49
C GLU A 124 4.42 -12.74 2.47
N LEU A 125 4.43 -11.51 1.95
CA LEU A 125 4.42 -10.28 2.74
C LEU A 125 3.15 -10.13 3.58
N GLU A 126 1.99 -10.36 2.97
CA GLU A 126 0.68 -10.31 3.63
C GLU A 126 0.54 -11.36 4.74
N ARG A 127 1.32 -12.44 4.70
CA ARG A 127 1.35 -13.47 5.75
C ARG A 127 2.32 -13.11 6.88
N GLU A 128 3.48 -12.57 6.54
CA GLU A 128 4.60 -12.43 7.47
C GLU A 128 4.64 -11.10 8.23
N ASN A 129 4.01 -10.03 7.70
CA ASN A 129 4.23 -8.68 8.20
C ASN A 129 2.94 -7.93 8.52
N ASP A 130 2.92 -7.13 9.59
CA ASP A 130 1.81 -6.19 9.89
C ASP A 130 1.65 -5.13 8.79
N ASP A 131 0.43 -4.59 8.64
CA ASP A 131 -0.08 -3.96 7.41
C ASP A 131 0.93 -2.98 6.75
N LEU A 132 1.55 -3.40 5.63
CA LEU A 132 2.47 -2.58 4.83
C LEU A 132 1.86 -1.22 4.46
N GLN A 133 0.55 -1.18 4.28
CA GLN A 133 -0.15 0.05 3.93
C GLN A 133 -0.13 1.07 5.06
N GLU A 134 -0.28 0.61 6.31
CA GLU A 134 -0.21 1.47 7.49
C GLU A 134 1.17 2.13 7.60
N LYS A 135 2.24 1.38 7.30
CA LYS A 135 3.61 1.91 7.30
C LYS A 135 3.88 2.93 6.20
N LEU A 136 3.06 2.91 5.14
CA LEU A 136 3.22 3.79 3.99
C LEU A 136 2.31 5.02 4.05
N ASP A 137 1.27 5.04 4.90
CA ASP A 137 0.27 6.12 4.94
C ASP A 137 0.91 7.52 5.07
N GLU A 138 1.80 7.68 6.04
CA GLU A 138 2.48 8.97 6.26
C GLU A 138 3.35 9.37 5.06
N ALA A 139 4.07 8.41 4.48
CA ALA A 139 4.92 8.64 3.31
C ALA A 139 4.09 8.99 2.07
N LEU A 140 2.92 8.39 1.90
CA LEU A 140 1.95 8.70 0.85
C LEU A 140 1.38 10.11 1.02
N ARG A 141 1.03 10.53 2.23
CA ARG A 141 0.59 11.92 2.52
C ARG A 141 1.67 12.93 2.16
N ARG A 142 2.93 12.67 2.54
CA ARG A 142 4.07 13.52 2.16
C ARG A 142 4.25 13.58 0.64
N ALA A 143 4.16 12.43 -0.05
CA ALA A 143 4.25 12.35 -1.50
C ALA A 143 3.21 13.24 -2.21
N HIS A 144 2.01 13.40 -1.60
CA HIS A 144 0.93 14.25 -2.12
C HIS A 144 1.07 15.75 -1.76
N SER A 145 2.15 16.20 -1.13
CA SER A 145 2.29 17.60 -0.70
C SER A 145 2.07 18.63 -1.84
N PRO A 146 2.62 18.45 -3.06
CA PRO A 146 2.35 19.34 -4.20
C PRO A 146 0.91 19.25 -4.70
N VAL A 147 0.28 18.08 -4.62
CA VAL A 147 -1.14 17.91 -4.94
C VAL A 147 -1.98 18.76 -4.00
N LYS A 148 -1.72 18.63 -2.69
CA LYS A 148 -2.51 19.29 -1.64
C LYS A 148 -2.38 20.80 -1.67
N HIS A 149 -1.17 21.30 -1.86
CA HIS A 149 -0.89 22.73 -1.64
C HIS A 149 -0.80 23.54 -2.93
N GLN A 150 -0.42 22.90 -4.05
CA GLN A 150 -0.30 23.57 -5.34
C GLN A 150 -1.29 23.06 -6.39
N GLY A 151 -2.07 22.01 -6.11
CA GLY A 151 -3.02 21.45 -7.08
C GLY A 151 -2.35 20.77 -8.28
N LEU A 152 -1.09 20.36 -8.13
CA LEU A 152 -0.30 19.69 -9.17
C LEU A 152 -0.54 18.18 -9.16
N ASN A 153 -0.14 17.50 -10.23
CA ASN A 153 0.00 16.05 -10.24
C ASN A 153 1.44 15.62 -9.95
N VAL A 154 1.60 14.45 -9.35
CA VAL A 154 2.92 13.81 -9.14
C VAL A 154 2.92 12.44 -9.80
N HIS A 155 3.80 12.22 -10.76
CA HIS A 155 3.95 10.94 -11.45
C HIS A 155 5.19 10.21 -10.96
N VAL A 156 5.01 8.94 -10.60
CA VAL A 156 6.13 8.01 -10.39
C VAL A 156 6.22 7.12 -11.63
N MET A 157 7.34 7.19 -12.33
CA MET A 157 7.54 6.54 -13.62
C MET A 157 8.72 5.57 -13.58
N SER A 158 8.69 4.54 -14.43
CA SER A 158 9.87 3.76 -14.78
C SER A 158 10.06 3.77 -16.30
N GLY A 159 11.15 4.41 -16.74
CA GLY A 159 11.32 4.76 -18.15
C GLY A 159 10.17 5.67 -18.62
N ARG A 160 9.40 5.22 -19.62
CA ARG A 160 8.22 5.93 -20.13
C ARG A 160 6.90 5.48 -19.49
N THR A 161 6.93 4.47 -18.63
CA THR A 161 5.73 3.88 -18.06
C THR A 161 5.40 4.55 -16.73
N THR A 162 4.23 5.19 -16.65
CA THR A 162 3.71 5.70 -15.38
C THR A 162 3.24 4.55 -14.50
N LEU A 163 3.83 4.42 -13.32
CA LEU A 163 3.47 3.42 -12.33
C LEU A 163 2.23 3.89 -11.54
N VAL A 164 2.25 5.14 -11.08
CA VAL A 164 1.14 5.81 -10.40
C VAL A 164 1.14 7.30 -10.73
N THR A 165 -0.03 7.91 -10.67
CA THR A 165 -0.23 9.35 -10.65
C THR A 165 -0.91 9.71 -9.34
N PHE A 166 -0.27 10.53 -8.53
CA PHE A 166 -0.87 11.15 -7.37
C PHE A 166 -1.52 12.46 -7.80
N ASN A 167 -2.82 12.60 -7.51
CA ASN A 167 -3.68 13.70 -7.91
C ASN A 167 -4.74 13.96 -6.82
N GLU A 168 -5.66 14.88 -7.08
CA GLU A 168 -6.70 15.25 -6.12
C GLU A 168 -7.55 14.06 -5.66
N SER A 169 -7.87 13.12 -6.56
CA SER A 169 -8.64 11.92 -6.21
C SER A 169 -7.87 11.02 -5.25
N THR A 170 -6.58 10.80 -5.47
CA THR A 170 -5.75 9.96 -4.57
C THR A 170 -5.46 10.67 -3.25
N LEU A 171 -5.35 12.01 -3.25
CA LEU A 171 -5.24 12.81 -2.03
C LEU A 171 -6.52 12.70 -1.18
N ASN A 172 -7.67 12.84 -1.82
CA ASN A 172 -8.96 12.77 -1.16
C ASN A 172 -9.18 11.39 -0.51
N TYR A 173 -8.72 10.30 -1.14
CA TYR A 173 -8.70 8.99 -0.49
C TYR A 173 -7.87 8.99 0.80
N LEU A 174 -6.70 9.64 0.80
CA LEU A 174 -5.85 9.68 1.98
C LEU A 174 -6.47 10.53 3.09
N GLU A 175 -7.06 11.67 2.77
CA GLU A 175 -7.52 12.66 3.77
C GLU A 175 -8.96 12.46 4.24
N THR A 176 -9.79 11.77 3.46
CA THR A 176 -11.20 11.58 3.77
C THR A 176 -11.46 10.19 4.34
N GLU A 177 -12.21 10.18 5.45
CA GLU A 177 -12.83 9.00 6.01
C GLU A 177 -14.27 9.35 6.36
N LEU A 178 -15.21 8.78 5.61
CA LEU A 178 -16.64 8.85 5.91
C LEU A 178 -17.02 7.56 6.61
N ILE A 179 -17.44 7.67 7.86
CA ILE A 179 -17.94 6.53 8.64
C ILE A 179 -19.44 6.49 8.43
N SER A 180 -19.96 5.38 7.92
CA SER A 180 -21.41 5.18 7.85
C SER A 180 -21.97 4.99 9.26
N ASP A 181 -23.05 5.71 9.56
CA ASP A 181 -23.85 5.51 10.78
C ASP A 181 -24.70 4.22 10.69
N GLU A 182 -24.87 3.68 9.50
CA GLU A 182 -25.59 2.44 9.29
C GLU A 182 -24.72 1.22 9.60
N THR A 183 -25.37 0.16 10.09
CA THR A 183 -24.74 -1.14 10.27
C THR A 183 -25.33 -2.14 9.29
N GLN A 184 -24.47 -3.00 8.75
CA GLN A 184 -24.87 -4.05 7.83
C GLN A 184 -24.20 -5.38 8.21
N ILE A 185 -24.80 -6.47 7.78
CA ILE A 185 -24.24 -7.81 7.95
C ILE A 185 -23.46 -8.16 6.69
N VAL A 186 -22.18 -8.50 6.86
CA VAL A 186 -21.31 -8.96 5.77
C VAL A 186 -20.95 -10.43 5.98
N ASP A 187 -21.29 -11.26 5.00
CA ASP A 187 -20.78 -12.62 4.86
C ASP A 187 -19.35 -12.57 4.30
N CYS A 188 -18.36 -13.01 5.09
CA CYS A 188 -16.95 -12.97 4.70
C CYS A 188 -16.13 -14.03 5.42
N ALA A 189 -14.91 -14.27 4.96
CA ALA A 189 -13.93 -15.05 5.70
C ALA A 189 -12.76 -14.16 6.14
N ILE A 190 -12.10 -14.54 7.23
CA ILE A 190 -10.99 -13.79 7.82
C ILE A 190 -9.69 -14.29 7.20
N SER A 191 -9.01 -13.43 6.44
CA SER A 191 -7.73 -13.76 5.81
C SER A 191 -6.52 -13.34 6.65
N ARG A 192 -6.73 -12.42 7.60
CA ARG A 192 -5.72 -12.03 8.60
C ARG A 192 -6.41 -11.62 9.89
N PHE A 193 -5.81 -11.95 11.03
CA PHE A 193 -6.33 -11.55 12.32
C PHE A 193 -5.23 -11.37 13.35
N ASN A 194 -5.27 -10.25 14.06
CA ASN A 194 -4.45 -9.99 15.24
C ASN A 194 -5.33 -10.10 16.49
N ALA A 195 -5.21 -11.21 17.22
CA ALA A 195 -6.03 -11.48 18.39
C ALA A 195 -5.79 -10.50 19.57
N ARG A 196 -4.66 -9.77 19.57
CA ARG A 196 -4.34 -8.78 20.61
C ARG A 196 -5.14 -7.49 20.43
N THR A 197 -5.23 -7.01 19.19
CA THR A 197 -5.92 -5.75 18.85
C THR A 197 -7.34 -5.97 18.33
N GLY A 198 -7.69 -7.21 17.96
CA GLY A 198 -8.95 -7.56 17.31
C GLY A 198 -9.06 -7.04 15.87
N THR A 199 -7.96 -6.54 15.29
CA THR A 199 -7.90 -6.03 13.91
C THR A 199 -7.58 -7.15 12.93
N GLY A 200 -7.93 -6.98 11.67
CA GLY A 200 -7.68 -8.00 10.67
C GLY A 200 -8.06 -7.59 9.27
N ARG A 201 -8.15 -8.58 8.38
CA ARG A 201 -8.61 -8.42 7.00
C ARG A 201 -9.63 -9.49 6.68
N LEU A 202 -10.65 -9.11 5.92
CA LEU A 202 -11.71 -9.99 5.45
C LEU A 202 -11.71 -10.13 3.92
N ILE A 203 -12.19 -11.25 3.43
CA ILE A 203 -12.32 -11.58 2.00
C ILE A 203 -13.74 -12.10 1.72
N LYS A 204 -14.28 -11.79 0.54
CA LYS A 204 -15.60 -12.30 0.10
C LYS A 204 -15.50 -13.62 -0.68
N SER A 205 -14.30 -14.02 -1.09
CA SER A 205 -13.95 -15.33 -1.67
C SER A 205 -12.44 -15.55 -1.55
N LEU A 206 -11.93 -16.76 -1.79
CA LEU A 206 -10.47 -17.05 -1.71
C LEU A 206 -9.62 -16.22 -2.68
N ASP A 207 -10.21 -15.78 -3.79
CA ASP A 207 -9.54 -14.97 -4.81
C ASP A 207 -9.89 -13.47 -4.71
N ALA A 208 -10.72 -13.08 -3.75
CA ALA A 208 -11.13 -11.69 -3.58
C ALA A 208 -10.01 -10.84 -2.96
N VAL A 209 -10.05 -9.54 -3.28
CA VAL A 209 -9.23 -8.53 -2.59
C VAL A 209 -9.63 -8.49 -1.12
N SER A 210 -8.64 -8.49 -0.24
CA SER A 210 -8.86 -8.39 1.20
C SER A 210 -9.12 -6.95 1.61
N VAL A 211 -10.12 -6.73 2.47
CA VAL A 211 -10.49 -5.43 3.02
C VAL A 211 -10.18 -5.41 4.52
N PRO A 212 -9.49 -4.38 5.04
CA PRO A 212 -9.18 -4.32 6.46
C PRO A 212 -10.43 -4.10 7.30
N PHE A 213 -10.41 -4.59 8.54
CA PHE A 213 -11.40 -4.28 9.55
C PHE A 213 -10.74 -3.97 10.90
N MET A 214 -11.40 -3.12 11.68
CA MET A 214 -11.00 -2.77 13.03
C MET A 214 -12.22 -2.82 13.96
N PRO A 215 -12.10 -3.37 15.16
CA PRO A 215 -13.22 -3.41 16.07
C PRO A 215 -13.47 -2.02 16.66
N ILE A 216 -14.74 -1.67 16.88
CA ILE A 216 -15.10 -0.37 17.49
C ILE A 216 -14.70 -0.32 18.96
N ASP A 217 -14.71 -1.48 19.61
CA ASP A 217 -14.41 -1.70 21.02
C ASP A 217 -13.63 -3.01 21.16
N ARG A 218 -13.09 -3.27 22.35
CA ARG A 218 -12.42 -4.54 22.62
C ARG A 218 -13.39 -5.71 22.42
N LEU A 219 -13.05 -6.62 21.51
CA LEU A 219 -13.85 -7.81 21.25
C LEU A 219 -13.86 -8.76 22.46
N PRO A 220 -15.02 -9.36 22.79
CA PRO A 220 -15.09 -10.43 23.77
C PRO A 220 -14.20 -11.63 23.36
N PRO A 221 -13.61 -12.38 24.32
CA PRO A 221 -12.76 -13.52 24.01
C PRO A 221 -13.40 -14.53 23.06
N THR A 222 -14.71 -14.76 23.23
CA THR A 222 -15.49 -15.67 22.40
C THR A 222 -15.58 -15.25 20.93
N GLN A 223 -15.63 -13.95 20.64
CA GLN A 223 -15.64 -13.42 19.27
C GLN A 223 -14.23 -13.43 18.68
N ASN A 224 -13.21 -13.13 19.49
CA ASN A 224 -11.81 -13.28 19.10
C ASN A 224 -11.49 -14.72 18.66
N THR A 225 -11.92 -15.72 19.45
CA THR A 225 -11.74 -17.13 19.11
C THR A 225 -12.46 -17.47 17.79
N ALA A 226 -13.70 -17.02 17.60
CA ALA A 226 -14.42 -17.27 16.35
C ALA A 226 -13.71 -16.71 15.10
N LEU A 227 -13.12 -15.51 15.20
CA LEU A 227 -12.34 -14.93 14.11
C LEU A 227 -11.04 -15.69 13.85
N ALA A 228 -10.35 -16.13 14.91
CA ALA A 228 -9.13 -16.93 14.81
C ALA A 228 -9.40 -18.32 14.20
N ASP A 229 -10.48 -18.98 14.60
CA ASP A 229 -10.91 -20.27 14.04
C ASP A 229 -11.27 -20.14 12.56
N ASN A 230 -11.95 -19.05 12.19
CA ASN A 230 -12.28 -18.75 10.81
C ASN A 230 -11.02 -18.54 9.95
N LEU A 231 -10.03 -17.79 10.46
CA LEU A 231 -8.71 -17.66 9.83
C LEU A 231 -8.04 -19.03 9.63
N GLY A 232 -8.16 -19.93 10.61
CA GLY A 232 -7.66 -21.31 10.51
C GLY A 232 -8.25 -22.09 9.33
N GLN A 233 -9.51 -21.83 8.96
CA GLN A 233 -10.14 -22.44 7.78
C GLN A 233 -9.57 -21.87 6.48
N VAL A 234 -9.44 -20.54 6.40
CA VAL A 234 -8.86 -19.86 5.22
C VAL A 234 -7.41 -20.30 4.98
N ALA A 235 -6.62 -20.48 6.05
CA ALA A 235 -5.25 -20.98 5.97
C ALA A 235 -5.16 -22.40 5.37
N ARG A 236 -6.23 -23.20 5.46
CA ARG A 236 -6.36 -24.54 4.84
C ARG A 236 -6.95 -24.48 3.43
N GLY A 237 -7.18 -23.28 2.87
CA GLY A 237 -7.82 -23.10 1.57
C GLY A 237 -9.34 -23.33 1.60
N ILE A 238 -9.97 -23.24 2.77
CA ILE A 238 -11.42 -23.45 2.92
C ILE A 238 -12.09 -22.09 3.14
N PHE A 239 -13.00 -21.72 2.23
CA PHE A 239 -13.86 -20.56 2.43
C PHE A 239 -15.09 -20.96 3.24
N ALA A 240 -15.03 -20.70 4.55
CA ALA A 240 -16.17 -20.85 5.46
C ALA A 240 -16.61 -19.44 5.88
N PRO A 241 -17.69 -18.87 5.31
CA PRO A 241 -18.09 -17.51 5.65
C PRO A 241 -18.60 -17.42 7.10
N THR A 242 -18.17 -16.37 7.78
CA THR A 242 -18.73 -15.89 9.05
C THR A 242 -19.49 -14.58 8.80
N LYS A 243 -20.47 -14.30 9.65
CA LYS A 243 -21.29 -13.08 9.57
C LYS A 243 -20.74 -12.03 10.51
N LEU A 244 -20.39 -10.88 9.98
CA LEU A 244 -19.93 -9.73 10.76
C LEU A 244 -20.96 -8.61 10.70
N LEU A 245 -21.32 -8.04 11.85
CA LEU A 245 -22.03 -6.77 11.90
C LEU A 245 -20.99 -5.64 11.83
N VAL A 246 -21.06 -4.84 10.77
CA VAL A 246 -20.06 -3.83 10.45
C VAL A 246 -20.69 -2.50 10.03
N SER A 247 -19.97 -1.40 10.23
CA SER A 247 -20.19 -0.16 9.48
C SER A 247 -19.06 0.02 8.47
N GLU A 248 -19.38 0.59 7.31
CA GLU A 248 -18.37 0.92 6.31
C GLU A 248 -17.65 2.22 6.66
N VAL A 249 -16.34 2.24 6.40
CA VAL A 249 -15.55 3.46 6.33
C VAL A 249 -15.15 3.62 4.87
N THR A 250 -15.68 4.65 4.22
CA THR A 250 -15.42 4.95 2.81
C THR A 250 -14.58 6.21 2.65
N ASP A 251 -14.07 6.44 1.45
CA ASP A 251 -13.73 7.79 1.01
C ASP A 251 -14.98 8.55 0.55
N SER A 252 -14.80 9.79 0.09
CA SER A 252 -15.88 10.62 -0.46
C SER A 252 -16.43 10.15 -1.81
N ALA A 253 -15.75 9.25 -2.50
CA ALA A 253 -16.24 8.62 -3.72
C ALA A 253 -17.00 7.30 -3.44
N GLY A 254 -17.17 6.93 -2.17
CA GLY A 254 -17.88 5.73 -1.74
C GLY A 254 -17.04 4.44 -1.79
N TYR A 255 -15.72 4.54 -1.99
CA TYR A 255 -14.86 3.36 -1.95
C TYR A 255 -14.60 2.94 -0.51
N ILE A 256 -14.88 1.67 -0.20
CA ILE A 256 -14.62 1.08 1.11
C ILE A 256 -13.12 1.04 1.39
N LYS A 257 -12.69 1.80 2.39
CA LYS A 257 -11.32 1.80 2.94
C LYS A 257 -11.15 0.68 3.96
N ARG A 258 -12.12 0.54 4.87
CA ARG A 258 -12.15 -0.48 5.92
C ARG A 258 -13.55 -0.71 6.46
N TYR A 259 -13.72 -1.75 7.25
CA TYR A 259 -14.91 -1.96 8.07
C TYR A 259 -14.65 -1.66 9.55
N ARG A 260 -15.62 -1.03 10.21
CA ARG A 260 -15.71 -0.99 11.68
C ARG A 260 -16.51 -2.20 12.15
N LEU A 261 -15.85 -3.13 12.83
CA LEU A 261 -16.46 -4.34 13.36
C LEU A 261 -17.16 -4.04 14.68
N HIS A 262 -18.49 -4.22 14.69
CA HIS A 262 -19.32 -4.10 15.89
C HIS A 262 -19.38 -5.41 16.65
N ARG A 263 -19.65 -6.53 15.95
CA ARG A 263 -19.66 -7.87 16.53
C ARG A 263 -19.62 -8.97 15.47
N VAL A 264 -19.17 -10.15 15.87
CA VAL A 264 -19.35 -11.40 15.14
C VAL A 264 -20.74 -11.95 15.44
N ILE A 265 -21.53 -12.21 14.39
CA ILE A 265 -22.84 -12.85 14.50
C ILE A 265 -22.62 -14.35 14.54
N ARG A 266 -23.04 -14.97 15.64
CA ARG A 266 -23.05 -16.43 15.75
C ARG A 266 -24.24 -16.97 14.95
N ASN A 267 -23.98 -18.01 14.17
CA ASN A 267 -25.04 -18.91 13.71
C ASN A 267 -25.52 -19.77 14.87
#